data_AF-A0A1E1LHB2-F1
#
_entry.id   AF-A0A1E1LHB2-F1
#
_cell.length_a   1.000
_cell.length_b   1.000
_cell.length_c   1.000
_cell.angle_alpha   90.00
_cell.angle_beta   90.00
_cell.angle_gamma   90.00
#
_symmetry.space_group_name_H-M   'P 1'
#
loop_
_entity.id
_entity.type
_entity.pdbx_description
1 polymer ?
#
loop_
_entity_poly.entity_id
_entity_poly.type
_entity_poly.pdbx_seq_one_letter_code
_entity_poly.pdbx_strand_id
1 'polypeptide(L)'
;MSRPEDTLPPDLHYNDNEARKYTTSSRIQNIQASMTNRALELLDLPAPAMILDVGCGSGLSGEILSSIDSSEGGPHIWVGMDISASMLDIALQRDVEGDLMLADIGQGVPFRAGSFDAAISISAIQWLCNAESSEVSSEGRLSRFFNGLYASLKRGGRAVCQFYPKNEQQRTMISGAAIKAGFGAGILEDDPGTKNAKLYLVLTVGGSSEEGNGGDITGVVKGMEGVDVFDARRKHKEKPRKIQKGSKAWIMSKKEQMERKGKVVKNSSKYTGRKRNIAF
;
A
#
# COMPACT_ATOMS: atom_id res chain seq x y z
N MET A 1 12.02 21.65 6.23
CA MET A 1 11.08 21.30 7.31
C MET A 1 11.28 19.81 7.59
N SER A 2 11.41 19.41 8.85
CA SER A 2 11.49 18.00 9.24
C SER A 2 10.18 17.28 8.91
N ARG A 3 10.22 15.96 8.69
CA ARG A 3 9.04 15.16 8.39
C ARG A 3 8.19 15.04 9.68
N PRO A 4 6.86 15.24 9.63
CA PRO A 4 5.99 15.06 10.80
C PRO A 4 6.21 13.72 11.52
N GLU A 5 6.41 12.66 10.74
CA GLU A 5 6.56 11.28 11.21
C GLU A 5 7.85 11.06 12.03
N ASP A 6 8.83 11.98 11.94
CA ASP A 6 10.06 11.93 12.74
C ASP A 6 9.90 12.61 14.12
N THR A 7 8.77 13.28 14.38
CA THR A 7 8.59 14.11 15.58
C THR A 7 7.67 13.49 16.63
N LEU A 8 6.43 13.19 16.24
CA LEU A 8 5.38 12.69 17.12
C LEU A 8 4.49 11.72 16.36
N PRO A 9 3.81 10.80 17.07
CA PRO A 9 2.63 10.09 16.59
C PRO A 9 1.60 10.99 15.90
N PRO A 10 0.82 10.50 14.92
CA PRO A 10 -0.12 11.33 14.16
C PRO A 10 -1.24 11.94 15.02
N ASP A 11 -1.75 11.19 16.01
CA ASP A 11 -2.77 11.62 16.97
C ASP A 11 -2.28 12.77 17.87
N LEU A 12 -0.99 12.77 18.22
CA LEU A 12 -0.35 13.81 19.03
C LEU A 12 0.20 14.98 18.20
N HIS A 13 0.67 14.70 16.97
CA HIS A 13 1.21 15.70 16.06
C HIS A 13 0.12 16.69 15.65
N TYR A 14 -1.04 16.19 15.22
CA TYR A 14 -2.18 17.01 14.83
C TYR A 14 -3.12 17.28 16.02
N ASN A 15 -2.59 17.97 17.03
CA ASN A 15 -3.39 18.61 18.07
C ASN A 15 -4.16 19.82 17.52
N ASP A 16 -5.06 20.40 18.32
CA ASP A 16 -5.92 21.53 17.97
C ASP A 16 -5.20 22.66 17.20
N ASN A 17 -3.98 23.02 17.63
CA ASN A 17 -3.23 24.11 17.02
C ASN A 17 -2.65 23.72 15.66
N GLU A 18 -2.00 22.57 15.57
CA GLU A 18 -1.37 22.11 14.32
C GLU A 18 -2.42 21.71 13.28
N ALA A 19 -3.53 21.08 13.70
CA ALA A 19 -4.65 20.74 12.83
C ALA A 19 -5.29 22.00 12.24
N ARG A 20 -5.50 23.05 13.04
CA ARG A 20 -6.01 24.34 12.54
C ARG A 20 -5.06 25.00 11.56
N LYS A 21 -3.77 25.11 11.89
CA LYS A 21 -2.75 25.68 10.99
C LYS A 21 -2.70 24.93 9.66
N TYR A 22 -2.70 23.60 9.72
CA TYR A 22 -2.69 22.73 8.55
C TYR A 22 -3.89 23.04 7.65
N THR A 23 -5.10 23.03 8.25
CA THR A 23 -6.35 23.19 7.51
C THR A 23 -6.50 24.59 6.94
N THR A 24 -6.08 25.65 7.63
CA THR A 24 -6.23 27.04 7.15
C THR A 24 -5.16 27.47 6.14
N SER A 25 -4.13 26.65 5.92
CA SER A 25 -3.06 27.01 5.00
C SER A 25 -3.50 26.82 3.55
N SER A 26 -3.67 27.92 2.81
CA SER A 26 -4.03 27.90 1.37
C SER A 26 -3.08 27.05 0.53
N ARG A 27 -1.78 27.07 0.85
CA ARG A 27 -0.77 26.22 0.20
C ARG A 27 -1.06 24.74 0.42
N ILE A 28 -1.41 24.34 1.65
CA ILE A 28 -1.72 22.94 1.97
C ILE A 28 -3.02 22.53 1.29
N GLN A 29 -4.06 23.35 1.38
CA GLN A 29 -5.34 23.11 0.69
C GLN A 29 -5.13 22.86 -0.81
N ASN A 30 -4.36 23.71 -1.50
CA ASN A 30 -4.08 23.54 -2.92
C ASN A 30 -3.31 22.24 -3.24
N ILE A 31 -2.34 21.87 -2.40
CA ILE A 31 -1.58 20.63 -2.57
C ILE A 31 -2.48 19.41 -2.33
N GLN A 32 -3.27 19.39 -1.25
CA GLN A 32 -4.22 18.33 -0.95
C GLN A 32 -5.26 18.18 -2.06
N ALA A 33 -5.79 19.29 -2.57
CA ALA A 33 -6.75 19.28 -3.66
C ALA A 33 -6.16 18.71 -4.96
N SER A 34 -4.97 19.16 -5.34
CA SER A 34 -4.26 18.63 -6.52
C SER A 34 -4.00 17.13 -6.41
N MET A 35 -3.55 16.64 -5.25
CA MET A 35 -3.31 15.21 -5.04
C MET A 35 -4.59 14.39 -5.00
N THR A 36 -5.68 14.95 -4.46
CA THR A 36 -6.99 14.28 -4.42
C THR A 36 -7.58 14.14 -5.82
N ASN A 37 -7.57 15.21 -6.61
CA ASN A 37 -8.01 15.17 -8.02
C ASN A 37 -7.19 14.17 -8.84
N ARG A 38 -5.86 14.17 -8.65
CA ARG A 38 -4.99 13.20 -9.31
C ARG A 38 -5.31 11.76 -8.91
N ALA A 39 -5.60 11.50 -7.64
CA ALA A 39 -5.99 10.18 -7.18
C ALA A 39 -7.37 9.76 -7.73
N LEU A 40 -8.31 10.69 -7.90
CA LEU A 40 -9.60 10.46 -8.55
C LEU A 40 -9.45 10.09 -10.03
N GLU A 41 -8.58 10.78 -10.77
CA GLU A 41 -8.24 10.41 -12.15
C GLU A 41 -7.72 8.97 -12.24
N LEU A 42 -6.88 8.56 -11.28
CA LEU A 42 -6.35 7.19 -11.22
C LEU A 42 -7.39 6.16 -10.76
N LEU A 43 -8.37 6.58 -9.97
CA LEU A 43 -9.52 5.75 -9.60
C LEU A 43 -10.50 5.59 -10.75
N ASP A 44 -10.55 6.52 -11.71
CA ASP A 44 -11.25 6.42 -13.00
C ASP A 44 -12.70 5.90 -12.84
N LEU A 45 -13.45 6.49 -11.90
CA LEU A 45 -14.79 6.04 -11.54
C LEU A 45 -15.81 6.51 -12.58
N PRO A 46 -16.58 5.61 -13.22
CA PRO A 46 -17.49 5.99 -14.31
C PRO A 46 -18.84 6.55 -13.82
N ALA A 47 -19.13 6.45 -12.53
CA ALA A 47 -20.41 6.78 -11.93
C ALA A 47 -20.26 7.02 -10.41
N PRO A 48 -21.28 7.61 -9.75
CA PRO A 48 -21.28 7.80 -8.31
C PRO A 48 -20.95 6.53 -7.55
N ALA A 49 -20.11 6.65 -6.53
CA ALA A 49 -19.49 5.54 -5.83
C ALA A 49 -19.56 5.74 -4.32
N MET A 50 -19.54 4.64 -3.57
CA MET A 50 -19.31 4.61 -2.13
C MET A 50 -17.80 4.51 -1.86
N ILE A 51 -17.20 5.58 -1.34
CA ILE A 51 -15.74 5.73 -1.18
C ILE A 51 -15.34 5.70 0.30
N LEU A 52 -14.26 4.97 0.60
CA LEU A 52 -13.57 5.09 1.89
C LEU A 52 -12.43 6.10 1.77
N ASP A 53 -12.49 7.20 2.52
CA ASP A 53 -11.38 8.16 2.63
C ASP A 53 -10.53 7.85 3.88
N VAL A 54 -9.35 7.27 3.65
CA VAL A 54 -8.45 6.76 4.69
C VAL A 54 -7.45 7.84 5.07
N GLY A 55 -7.47 8.26 6.34
CA GLY A 55 -6.74 9.42 6.82
C GLY A 55 -7.37 10.71 6.30
N CYS A 56 -8.68 10.84 6.46
CA CYS A 56 -9.47 11.93 5.88
C CYS A 56 -9.14 13.30 6.49
N GLY A 57 -8.46 13.34 7.63
CA GLY A 57 -8.06 14.55 8.33
C GLY A 57 -9.23 15.50 8.56
N SER A 58 -9.04 16.76 8.17
CA SER A 58 -10.05 17.82 8.27
C SER A 58 -11.08 17.81 7.12
N GLY A 59 -11.19 16.72 6.36
CA GLY A 59 -12.18 16.55 5.30
C GLY A 59 -11.85 17.22 3.96
N LEU A 60 -10.62 17.72 3.75
CA LEU A 60 -10.24 18.41 2.50
C LEU A 60 -10.39 17.53 1.25
N SER A 61 -10.06 16.23 1.36
CA SER A 61 -10.26 15.26 0.28
C SER A 61 -11.74 14.92 0.12
N GLY A 62 -12.46 14.69 1.22
CA GLY A 62 -13.89 14.36 1.22
C GLY A 62 -14.81 15.44 0.64
N GLU A 63 -14.52 16.72 0.87
CA GLU A 63 -15.22 17.84 0.21
C GLU A 63 -15.12 17.73 -1.31
N ILE A 64 -13.94 17.37 -1.83
CA ILE A 64 -13.75 17.18 -3.26
C ILE A 64 -14.62 16.02 -3.75
N LEU A 65 -14.61 14.88 -3.05
CA LEU A 65 -15.46 13.72 -3.40
C LEU A 65 -16.94 14.08 -3.51
N SER A 66 -17.42 14.94 -2.62
CA SER A 66 -18.83 15.39 -2.58
C SER A 66 -19.13 16.44 -3.67
N SER A 67 -18.13 17.21 -4.09
CA SER A 67 -18.29 18.31 -5.05
C SER A 67 -18.27 17.92 -6.52
N ILE A 68 -17.94 16.66 -6.85
CA ILE A 68 -17.85 16.21 -8.25
C ILE A 68 -19.25 16.19 -8.86
N ASP A 69 -19.40 16.83 -10.03
CA ASP A 69 -20.68 16.91 -10.74
C ASP A 69 -21.09 15.55 -11.32
N SER A 70 -22.40 15.33 -11.50
CA SER A 70 -22.92 14.11 -12.10
C SER A 70 -22.52 13.88 -13.55
N SER A 71 -22.18 14.92 -14.30
CA SER A 71 -21.59 14.79 -15.63
C SER A 71 -20.15 14.25 -15.61
N GLU A 72 -19.46 14.35 -14.47
CA GLU A 72 -18.09 13.85 -14.25
C GLU A 72 -18.06 12.57 -13.40
N GLY A 73 -19.22 11.96 -13.13
CA GLY A 73 -19.33 10.71 -12.39
C GLY A 73 -19.56 10.86 -10.88
N GLY A 74 -19.83 12.07 -10.37
CA GLY A 74 -20.17 12.33 -8.96
C GLY A 74 -21.65 12.67 -8.71
N PRO A 75 -22.00 13.22 -7.54
CA PRO A 75 -21.20 13.30 -6.33
C PRO A 75 -20.97 11.91 -5.72
N HIS A 76 -19.87 11.72 -5.01
CA HIS A 76 -19.60 10.46 -4.32
C HIS A 76 -20.06 10.51 -2.87
N ILE A 77 -20.59 9.39 -2.38
CA ILE A 77 -20.87 9.21 -0.96
C ILE A 77 -19.61 8.63 -0.33
N TRP A 78 -19.21 9.13 0.83
CA TRP A 78 -17.95 8.69 1.44
C TRP A 78 -18.02 8.59 2.96
N VAL A 79 -17.16 7.74 3.49
CA VAL A 79 -16.89 7.61 4.93
C VAL A 79 -15.42 7.92 5.14
N GLY A 80 -15.12 8.85 6.05
CA GLY A 80 -13.78 9.23 6.44
C GLY A 80 -13.32 8.52 7.70
N MET A 81 -12.08 8.03 7.70
CA MET A 81 -11.42 7.52 8.90
C MET A 81 -10.18 8.36 9.22
N ASP A 82 -10.04 8.85 10.44
CA ASP A 82 -8.80 9.49 10.90
C ASP A 82 -8.51 9.17 12.38
N ILE A 83 -7.24 9.21 12.76
CA ILE A 83 -6.81 8.95 14.15
C ILE A 83 -6.81 10.22 15.01
N SER A 84 -6.76 11.40 14.38
CA SER A 84 -6.72 12.69 15.07
C SER A 84 -8.13 13.21 15.34
N ALA A 85 -8.50 13.25 16.63
CA ALA A 85 -9.76 13.84 17.06
C ALA A 85 -9.86 15.34 16.68
N SER A 86 -8.75 16.09 16.77
CA SER A 86 -8.72 17.52 16.41
C SER A 86 -8.93 17.74 14.91
N MET A 87 -8.43 16.85 14.06
CA MET A 87 -8.71 16.92 12.61
C MET A 87 -10.19 16.67 12.32
N LEU A 88 -10.78 15.66 12.95
CA LEU A 88 -12.21 15.35 12.77
C LEU A 88 -13.13 16.43 13.33
N ASP A 89 -12.77 17.07 14.44
CA ASP A 89 -13.50 18.24 14.97
C ASP A 89 -13.54 19.39 13.97
N ILE A 90 -12.42 19.66 13.28
CA ILE A 90 -12.40 20.65 12.20
C ILE A 90 -13.26 20.22 11.02
N ALA A 91 -13.24 18.93 10.63
CA ALA A 91 -14.11 18.42 9.57
C ALA A 91 -15.59 18.62 9.92
N LEU A 92 -15.99 18.37 11.17
CA LEU A 92 -17.35 18.64 11.66
C LEU A 92 -17.71 20.14 11.58
N GLN A 93 -16.79 21.02 11.97
CA GLN A 93 -17.00 22.48 11.89
C GLN A 93 -17.12 22.99 10.46
N ARG A 94 -16.57 22.27 9.47
CA ARG A 94 -16.69 22.57 8.04
C ARG A 94 -17.97 22.04 7.42
N ASP A 95 -18.80 21.32 8.18
CA ASP A 95 -20.08 20.76 7.73
C ASP A 95 -19.93 19.85 6.49
N VAL A 96 -18.94 18.95 6.56
CA VAL A 96 -18.69 17.99 5.47
C VAL A 96 -19.83 16.96 5.34
N GLU A 97 -20.12 16.53 4.10
CA GLU A 97 -21.24 15.62 3.83
C GLU A 97 -20.99 14.15 4.22
N GLY A 98 -19.72 13.74 4.32
CA GLY A 98 -19.36 12.36 4.63
C GLY A 98 -19.40 12.02 6.11
N ASP A 99 -19.70 10.76 6.41
CA ASP A 99 -19.63 10.25 7.79
C ASP A 99 -18.17 10.19 8.25
N LEU A 100 -17.92 10.61 9.50
CA LEU A 100 -16.58 10.67 10.07
C LEU A 100 -16.40 9.64 11.19
N MET A 101 -15.27 8.94 11.18
CA MET A 101 -14.94 7.91 12.16
C MET A 101 -13.54 8.11 12.76
N LEU A 102 -13.48 8.25 14.09
CA LEU A 102 -12.23 8.25 14.84
C LEU A 102 -11.68 6.82 14.92
N ALA A 103 -10.60 6.53 14.17
CA ALA A 103 -10.05 5.19 14.05
C ALA A 103 -8.55 5.16 13.69
N ASP A 104 -7.81 4.22 14.29
CA ASP A 104 -6.43 3.89 13.88
C ASP A 104 -6.43 2.89 12.73
N ILE A 105 -6.05 3.36 11.54
CA ILE A 105 -5.94 2.53 10.32
C ILE A 105 -4.95 1.37 10.47
N GLY A 106 -3.99 1.45 11.41
CA GLY A 106 -3.05 0.37 11.75
C GLY A 106 -3.66 -0.80 12.52
N GLN A 107 -4.90 -0.66 13.00
CA GLN A 107 -5.69 -1.75 13.58
C GLN A 107 -6.52 -2.51 12.52
N GLY A 108 -6.67 -1.94 11.33
CA GLY A 108 -7.45 -2.49 10.23
C GLY A 108 -8.60 -1.57 9.82
N VAL A 109 -9.38 -2.02 8.83
CA VAL A 109 -10.52 -1.31 8.28
C VAL A 109 -11.80 -1.99 8.78
N PRO A 110 -12.61 -1.36 9.66
CA PRO A 110 -13.68 -2.03 10.41
C PRO A 110 -15.02 -2.04 9.66
N PHE A 111 -15.00 -2.42 8.39
CA PHE A 111 -16.21 -2.51 7.56
C PHE A 111 -16.45 -3.93 7.08
N ARG A 112 -17.71 -4.24 6.77
CA ARG A 112 -18.08 -5.55 6.19
C ARG A 112 -17.40 -5.72 4.83
N ALA A 113 -17.26 -6.97 4.41
CA ALA A 113 -16.65 -7.26 3.11
C ALA A 113 -17.46 -6.62 1.96
N GLY A 114 -16.76 -6.07 0.97
CA GLY A 114 -17.38 -5.43 -0.21
C GLY A 114 -18.32 -4.26 0.12
N SER A 115 -17.97 -3.45 1.13
CA SER A 115 -18.71 -2.23 1.48
C SER A 115 -18.50 -1.09 0.48
N PHE A 116 -17.28 -0.95 -0.02
CA PHE A 116 -16.86 0.21 -0.80
C PHE A 116 -16.58 -0.16 -2.26
N ASP A 117 -16.94 0.76 -3.14
CA ASP A 117 -16.60 0.68 -4.56
C ASP A 117 -15.13 1.04 -4.79
N ALA A 118 -14.65 2.03 -4.04
CA ALA A 118 -13.29 2.52 -4.11
C ALA A 118 -12.78 3.02 -2.74
N ALA A 119 -11.48 3.22 -2.64
CA ALA A 119 -10.87 3.89 -1.50
C ALA A 119 -9.81 4.89 -1.96
N ILE A 120 -9.71 6.00 -1.24
CA ILE A 120 -8.69 7.02 -1.44
C ILE A 120 -7.93 7.22 -0.14
N SER A 121 -6.66 7.57 -0.23
CA SER A 121 -5.86 7.96 0.93
C SER A 121 -4.83 8.98 0.52
N ILE A 122 -4.90 10.20 1.05
CA ILE A 122 -4.01 11.29 0.67
C ILE A 122 -3.09 11.63 1.84
N SER A 123 -1.80 11.37 1.68
CA SER A 123 -0.76 11.72 2.66
C SER A 123 -0.93 11.04 4.04
N ALA A 124 -1.52 9.85 4.10
CA ALA A 124 -1.80 9.16 5.37
C ALA A 124 -1.02 7.84 5.57
N ILE A 125 -0.95 6.95 4.57
CA ILE A 125 -0.48 5.58 4.80
C ILE A 125 1.01 5.47 5.21
N GLN A 126 1.83 6.50 4.99
CA GLN A 126 3.22 6.48 5.44
C GLN A 126 3.34 6.48 6.98
N TRP A 127 2.32 6.95 7.69
CA TRP A 127 2.23 6.91 9.16
C TRP A 127 2.17 5.48 9.70
N LEU A 128 1.74 4.50 8.90
CA LEU A 128 1.76 3.08 9.29
C LEU A 128 3.18 2.54 9.51
N CYS A 129 4.19 3.24 8.99
CA CYS A 129 5.58 2.88 9.19
C CYS A 129 6.21 3.55 10.42
N ASN A 130 5.48 4.45 11.08
CA ASN A 130 5.85 4.99 12.38
C ASN A 130 5.44 3.96 13.45
N ALA A 131 6.38 3.10 13.85
CA ALA A 131 6.16 2.14 14.93
C ALA A 131 6.50 2.81 16.27
N GLU A 132 5.47 3.09 17.07
CA GLU A 132 5.58 3.77 18.37
C GLU A 132 6.09 2.87 19.50
N SER A 133 5.88 1.55 19.38
CA SER A 133 6.27 0.57 20.40
C SER A 133 6.97 -0.63 19.77
N SER A 134 7.82 -1.31 20.55
CA SER A 134 8.45 -2.57 20.17
C SER A 134 7.45 -3.73 20.05
N GLU A 135 6.22 -3.56 20.54
CA GLU A 135 5.17 -4.58 20.54
C GLU A 135 4.43 -4.65 19.20
N VAL A 136 4.34 -3.51 18.49
CA VAL A 136 3.59 -3.41 17.25
C VAL A 136 4.51 -2.98 16.11
N SER A 137 4.91 -3.94 15.26
CA SER A 137 5.76 -3.65 14.11
C SER A 137 5.00 -2.93 12.98
N SER A 138 5.72 -2.11 12.23
CA SER A 138 5.25 -1.46 11.01
C SER A 138 4.68 -2.46 10.00
N GLU A 139 5.34 -3.62 9.84
CA GLU A 139 4.87 -4.70 8.97
C GLU A 139 3.53 -5.28 9.44
N GLY A 140 3.33 -5.41 10.75
CA GLY A 140 2.06 -5.87 11.33
C GLY A 140 0.93 -4.87 11.08
N ARG A 141 1.18 -3.58 11.30
CA ARG A 141 0.21 -2.49 11.03
C ARG A 141 -0.17 -2.44 9.54
N LEU A 142 0.82 -2.43 8.66
CA LEU A 142 0.61 -2.47 7.21
C LEU A 142 -0.17 -3.72 6.77
N SER A 143 0.16 -4.89 7.33
CA SER A 143 -0.56 -6.12 7.02
C SER A 143 -2.02 -6.06 7.45
N ARG A 144 -2.33 -5.56 8.65
CA ARG A 144 -3.72 -5.42 9.11
C ARG A 144 -4.49 -4.41 8.27
N PHE A 145 -3.88 -3.26 7.98
CA PHE A 145 -4.48 -2.24 7.14
C PHE A 145 -4.84 -2.78 5.75
N PHE A 146 -3.87 -3.31 4.99
CA PHE A 146 -4.13 -3.76 3.63
C PHE A 146 -5.04 -4.99 3.56
N ASN A 147 -4.98 -5.91 4.52
CA ASN A 147 -5.92 -7.04 4.59
C ASN A 147 -7.36 -6.54 4.82
N GLY A 148 -7.55 -5.59 5.75
CA GLY A 148 -8.86 -4.99 6.02
C GLY A 148 -9.38 -4.20 4.83
N LEU A 149 -8.52 -3.39 4.21
CA LEU A 149 -8.86 -2.61 3.02
C LEU A 149 -9.27 -3.52 1.84
N TYR A 150 -8.49 -4.57 1.58
CA TYR A 150 -8.79 -5.54 0.52
C TYR A 150 -10.15 -6.20 0.74
N ALA A 151 -10.44 -6.62 1.98
CA ALA A 151 -11.72 -7.23 2.31
C ALA A 151 -12.89 -6.24 2.15
N SER A 152 -12.70 -4.99 2.54
CA SER A 152 -13.75 -3.96 2.55
C SER A 152 -14.13 -3.45 1.16
N LEU A 153 -13.26 -3.62 0.16
CA LEU A 153 -13.51 -3.25 -1.23
C LEU A 153 -14.26 -4.36 -1.99
N LYS A 154 -15.17 -3.99 -2.88
CA LYS A 154 -15.84 -4.96 -3.76
C LYS A 154 -14.85 -5.62 -4.72
N ARG A 155 -15.21 -6.77 -5.29
CA ARG A 155 -14.47 -7.35 -6.42
C ARG A 155 -14.49 -6.36 -7.59
N GLY A 156 -13.32 -6.12 -8.19
CA GLY A 156 -13.13 -5.07 -9.19
C GLY A 156 -12.92 -3.66 -8.61
N GLY A 157 -13.05 -3.49 -7.29
CA GLY A 157 -12.82 -2.21 -6.63
C GLY A 157 -11.36 -1.75 -6.73
N ARG A 158 -11.16 -0.43 -6.69
CA ARG A 158 -9.85 0.22 -6.79
C ARG A 158 -9.53 0.99 -5.53
N ALA A 159 -8.24 1.11 -5.21
CA ALA A 159 -7.78 2.05 -4.21
C ALA A 159 -6.57 2.83 -4.71
N VAL A 160 -6.52 4.13 -4.40
CA VAL A 160 -5.36 4.97 -4.71
C VAL A 160 -4.88 5.64 -3.44
N CYS A 161 -3.62 5.38 -3.08
CA CYS A 161 -3.01 5.96 -1.89
C CYS A 161 -1.81 6.83 -2.29
N GLN A 162 -1.94 8.14 -2.14
CA GLN A 162 -0.82 9.07 -2.22
C GLN A 162 -0.05 9.04 -0.90
N PHE A 163 1.28 8.93 -0.96
CA PHE A 163 2.10 8.82 0.25
C PHE A 163 3.53 9.36 0.08
N TYR A 164 4.19 9.60 1.21
CA TYR A 164 5.57 10.08 1.26
C TYR A 164 6.48 9.03 1.94
N PRO A 165 7.08 8.09 1.20
CA PRO A 165 8.06 7.18 1.78
C PRO A 165 9.35 7.93 2.16
N LYS A 166 9.94 7.58 3.31
CA LYS A 166 11.22 8.11 3.80
C LYS A 166 12.40 7.63 2.97
N ASN A 167 12.32 6.38 2.50
CA ASN A 167 13.35 5.70 1.71
C ASN A 167 12.73 4.58 0.87
N GLU A 168 13.56 3.99 0.00
CA GLU A 168 13.16 2.88 -0.89
C GLU A 168 12.69 1.64 -0.11
N GLN A 169 13.26 1.41 1.08
CA GLN A 169 12.84 0.31 1.96
C GLN A 169 11.38 0.48 2.40
N GLN A 170 10.99 1.69 2.82
CA GLN A 170 9.60 1.98 3.20
C GLN A 170 8.66 1.87 1.99
N ARG A 171 9.07 2.40 0.82
CA ARG A 171 8.32 2.25 -0.45
C ARG A 171 8.05 0.77 -0.75
N THR A 172 9.07 -0.08 -0.63
CA THR A 172 8.98 -1.52 -0.89
C THR A 172 8.16 -2.25 0.17
N MET A 173 8.26 -1.85 1.44
CA MET A 173 7.49 -2.44 2.53
C MET A 173 5.99 -2.21 2.35
N ILE A 174 5.59 -0.97 2.00
CA ILE A 174 4.21 -0.59 1.76
C ILE A 174 3.63 -1.36 0.57
N SER A 175 4.30 -1.33 -0.59
CA SER A 175 3.81 -2.04 -1.78
C SER A 175 3.79 -3.56 -1.58
N GLY A 176 4.81 -4.11 -0.89
CA GLY A 176 4.87 -5.52 -0.55
C GLY A 176 3.72 -5.98 0.35
N ALA A 177 3.30 -5.16 1.30
CA ALA A 177 2.15 -5.45 2.16
C ALA A 177 0.83 -5.47 1.37
N ALA A 178 0.62 -4.52 0.45
CA ALA A 178 -0.56 -4.49 -0.42
C ALA A 178 -0.62 -5.74 -1.34
N ILE A 179 0.50 -6.09 -1.96
CA ILE A 179 0.62 -7.30 -2.79
C ILE A 179 0.29 -8.55 -1.98
N LYS A 180 0.83 -8.64 -0.75
CA LYS A 180 0.61 -9.80 0.13
C LYS A 180 -0.85 -9.92 0.57
N ALA A 181 -1.57 -8.81 0.70
CA ALA A 181 -3.01 -8.79 0.98
C ALA A 181 -3.86 -9.28 -0.20
N GLY A 182 -3.30 -9.29 -1.42
CA GLY A 182 -3.95 -9.82 -2.63
C GLY A 182 -4.27 -8.76 -3.69
N PHE A 183 -3.85 -7.50 -3.49
CA PHE A 183 -4.03 -6.45 -4.48
C PHE A 183 -3.17 -6.67 -5.73
N GLY A 184 -3.70 -6.30 -6.89
CA GLY A 184 -2.84 -5.84 -7.99
C GLY A 184 -2.28 -4.47 -7.64
N ALA A 185 -0.97 -4.29 -7.68
CA ALA A 185 -0.32 -3.06 -7.25
C ALA A 185 0.60 -2.48 -8.33
N GLY A 186 0.52 -1.17 -8.51
CA GLY A 186 1.49 -0.35 -9.24
C GLY A 186 1.83 0.91 -8.46
N ILE A 187 2.97 1.52 -8.76
CA ILE A 187 3.32 2.84 -8.24
C ILE A 187 3.49 3.79 -9.42
N LEU A 188 2.82 4.94 -9.33
CA LEU A 188 3.03 6.08 -10.21
C LEU A 188 3.86 7.12 -9.47
N GLU A 189 4.81 7.74 -10.16
CA GLU A 189 5.56 8.89 -9.68
C GLU A 189 5.36 10.07 -10.64
N ASP A 190 4.58 11.06 -10.21
CA ASP A 190 4.43 12.32 -10.93
C ASP A 190 5.63 13.23 -10.60
N ASP A 191 6.12 13.98 -11.59
CA ASP A 191 7.29 14.86 -11.51
C ASP A 191 8.59 14.22 -10.93
N PRO A 192 9.03 13.07 -11.49
CA PRO A 192 10.16 12.31 -10.96
C PRO A 192 11.44 13.13 -10.94
N GLY A 193 12.25 12.95 -9.88
CA GLY A 193 13.52 13.64 -9.70
C GLY A 193 13.41 15.12 -9.29
N THR A 194 12.19 15.64 -9.10
CA THR A 194 11.97 17.01 -8.60
C THR A 194 11.64 17.01 -7.11
N LYS A 195 11.70 18.20 -6.49
CA LYS A 195 11.20 18.40 -5.11
C LYS A 195 9.67 18.30 -5.02
N ASN A 196 8.97 18.35 -6.15
CA ASN A 196 7.53 18.27 -6.23
C ASN A 196 7.03 16.85 -6.46
N ALA A 197 7.91 15.86 -6.55
CA ALA A 197 7.55 14.47 -6.82
C ALA A 197 6.41 13.98 -5.91
N LYS A 198 5.44 13.30 -6.51
CA LYS A 198 4.29 12.69 -5.81
C LYS A 198 4.17 11.23 -6.19
N LEU A 199 4.12 10.38 -5.16
CA LEU A 199 3.99 8.94 -5.33
C LEU A 199 2.57 8.50 -5.01
N TYR A 200 1.99 7.71 -5.93
CA TYR A 200 0.67 7.13 -5.80
C TYR A 200 0.77 5.61 -5.91
N LEU A 201 0.27 4.91 -4.90
CA LEU A 201 0.08 3.47 -4.92
C LEU A 201 -1.31 3.18 -5.51
N VAL A 202 -1.36 2.55 -6.69
CA VAL A 202 -2.60 2.21 -7.39
C VAL A 202 -2.89 0.73 -7.21
N LEU A 203 -4.06 0.43 -6.65
CA LEU A 203 -4.45 -0.91 -6.19
C LEU A 203 -5.76 -1.37 -6.83
N THR A 204 -5.86 -2.67 -7.10
CA THR A 204 -7.06 -3.33 -7.68
C THR A 204 -7.41 -4.62 -6.94
N VAL A 205 -8.70 -4.86 -6.71
CA VAL A 205 -9.24 -6.09 -6.08
C VAL A 205 -9.77 -7.04 -7.14
N GLY A 206 -9.40 -8.33 -7.06
CA GLY A 206 -10.12 -9.39 -7.77
C GLY A 206 -9.87 -9.51 -9.29
N GLY A 207 -8.66 -9.22 -9.77
CA GLY A 207 -8.26 -9.43 -11.17
C GLY A 207 -8.09 -10.90 -11.59
N SER A 208 -9.17 -11.66 -11.62
CA SER A 208 -9.26 -12.93 -12.35
C SER A 208 -10.01 -12.67 -13.65
N SER A 209 -9.34 -12.77 -14.80
CA SER A 209 -9.99 -12.76 -16.12
C SER A 209 -11.11 -13.81 -16.18
N GLU A 210 -12.25 -13.45 -16.79
CA GLU A 210 -13.37 -14.37 -17.05
C GLU A 210 -13.01 -15.51 -18.03
N GLU A 211 -11.84 -15.44 -18.66
CA GLU A 211 -11.28 -16.52 -19.45
C GLU A 211 -10.27 -17.31 -18.61
N GLY A 212 -10.54 -18.60 -18.42
CA GLY A 212 -9.87 -19.57 -17.53
C GLY A 212 -8.37 -19.85 -17.76
N ASN A 213 -7.59 -18.90 -18.25
CA ASN A 213 -6.16 -18.80 -18.02
C ASN A 213 -5.94 -17.83 -16.86
N GLY A 214 -5.32 -18.27 -15.75
CA GLY A 214 -5.07 -17.46 -14.54
C GLY A 214 -4.27 -16.16 -14.80
N GLY A 215 -4.95 -15.15 -15.32
CA GLY A 215 -4.39 -14.04 -16.07
C GLY A 215 -4.27 -12.76 -15.26
N ASP A 216 -3.09 -12.16 -15.35
CA ASP A 216 -2.80 -10.73 -15.18
C ASP A 216 -3.72 -9.83 -14.36
N ILE A 217 -3.63 -9.93 -13.03
CA ILE A 217 -4.01 -8.86 -12.10
C ILE A 217 -3.32 -7.51 -12.50
N THR A 218 -2.16 -7.59 -13.14
CA THR A 218 -1.38 -6.46 -13.69
C THR A 218 -1.98 -5.82 -14.93
N GLY A 219 -2.96 -6.42 -15.61
CA GLY A 219 -3.51 -5.91 -16.86
C GLY A 219 -4.24 -4.58 -16.72
N VAL A 220 -4.96 -4.38 -15.62
CA VAL A 220 -5.70 -3.13 -15.34
C VAL A 220 -4.75 -1.96 -15.09
N VAL A 221 -3.65 -2.20 -14.37
CA VAL A 221 -2.64 -1.18 -14.06
C VAL A 221 -1.70 -0.92 -15.24
N LYS A 222 -1.46 -1.93 -16.09
CA LYS A 222 -0.59 -1.82 -17.28
C LYS A 222 -1.16 -0.92 -18.39
N GLY A 223 -2.48 -0.65 -18.38
CA GLY A 223 -3.12 0.29 -19.30
C GLY A 223 -3.01 1.75 -18.87
N MET A 224 -2.58 2.03 -17.63
CA MET A 224 -2.41 3.38 -17.11
C MET A 224 -1.04 3.92 -17.49
N GLU A 225 -1.02 5.09 -18.13
CA GLU A 225 0.21 5.74 -18.56
C GLU A 225 1.08 6.11 -17.33
N GLY A 226 2.36 5.74 -17.37
CA GLY A 226 3.34 6.10 -16.34
C GLY A 226 3.36 5.22 -15.07
N VAL A 227 2.50 4.21 -14.94
CA VAL A 227 2.46 3.37 -13.72
C VAL A 227 3.47 2.22 -13.77
N ASP A 228 4.41 2.20 -12.83
CA ASP A 228 5.35 1.09 -12.62
C ASP A 228 4.65 -0.08 -11.93
N VAL A 229 4.40 -1.14 -12.69
CA VAL A 229 3.66 -2.31 -12.23
C VAL A 229 4.54 -3.27 -11.42
N PHE A 230 4.11 -3.62 -10.21
CA PHE A 230 4.79 -4.62 -9.38
C PHE A 230 4.25 -6.03 -9.67
N ASP A 231 4.94 -6.77 -10.54
CA ASP A 231 4.59 -8.18 -10.81
C ASP A 231 5.17 -9.13 -9.76
N ALA A 232 4.39 -9.41 -8.73
CA ALA A 232 4.72 -10.40 -7.70
C ALA A 232 4.88 -11.83 -8.26
N ARG A 233 4.29 -12.15 -9.42
CA ARG A 233 4.35 -13.49 -10.02
C ARG A 233 5.64 -13.72 -10.82
N ARG A 234 6.36 -12.67 -11.23
CA ARG A 234 7.66 -12.82 -11.91
C ARG A 234 8.69 -13.50 -11.00
N LYS A 235 8.67 -13.23 -9.69
CA LYS A 235 9.50 -13.94 -8.69
C LYS A 235 9.06 -15.38 -8.45
N HIS A 236 7.78 -15.71 -8.62
CA HIS A 236 7.28 -17.09 -8.45
C HIS A 236 7.40 -17.96 -9.72
N LYS A 237 7.59 -17.35 -10.90
CA LYS A 237 7.80 -18.07 -12.17
C LYS A 237 9.25 -18.52 -12.42
N GLU A 238 10.23 -17.98 -11.69
CA GLU A 238 11.52 -18.65 -11.59
C GLU A 238 11.37 -19.89 -10.72
N LYS A 239 10.94 -21.01 -11.34
CA LYS A 239 11.12 -22.32 -10.73
C LYS A 239 12.58 -22.39 -10.27
N PRO A 240 12.90 -22.58 -8.98
CA PRO A 240 14.28 -22.84 -8.59
C PRO A 240 14.70 -24.06 -9.40
N ARG A 241 15.75 -23.92 -10.22
CA ARG A 241 16.32 -25.03 -10.98
C ARG A 241 16.44 -26.20 -10.00
N LYS A 242 15.67 -27.27 -10.22
CA LYS A 242 15.70 -28.45 -9.32
C LYS A 242 17.16 -28.88 -9.21
N ILE A 243 17.76 -28.67 -8.04
CA ILE A 243 19.14 -29.05 -7.79
C ILE A 243 19.21 -30.57 -7.94
N GLN A 244 19.87 -31.04 -9.00
CA GLN A 244 19.95 -32.47 -9.31
C GLN A 244 20.60 -33.23 -8.16
N LYS A 245 19.92 -34.27 -7.66
CA LYS A 245 20.41 -35.13 -6.57
C LYS A 245 21.77 -35.71 -6.97
N GLY A 246 22.79 -35.52 -6.14
CA GLY A 246 24.16 -35.96 -6.39
C GLY A 246 25.07 -34.92 -7.07
N SER A 247 24.54 -33.78 -7.53
CA SER A 247 25.37 -32.67 -8.00
C SER A 247 26.19 -32.05 -6.87
N LYS A 248 27.29 -31.37 -7.21
CA LYS A 248 28.11 -30.63 -6.22
C LYS A 248 27.27 -29.62 -5.42
N ALA A 249 26.36 -28.90 -6.09
CA ALA A 249 25.44 -27.97 -5.44
C ALA A 249 24.50 -28.66 -4.44
N TRP A 250 23.97 -29.85 -4.80
CA TRP A 250 23.16 -30.67 -3.90
C TRP A 250 23.93 -31.11 -2.64
N ILE A 251 25.18 -31.53 -2.83
CA ILE A 251 26.06 -31.99 -1.74
C ILE A 251 26.37 -30.82 -0.79
N MET A 252 26.66 -29.62 -1.31
CA MET A 252 26.95 -28.45 -0.47
C MET A 252 25.73 -28.00 0.32
N SER A 253 24.54 -27.95 -0.30
CA SER A 253 23.29 -27.61 0.40
C SER A 253 22.96 -28.60 1.53
N LYS A 254 23.25 -29.90 1.33
CA LYS A 254 23.08 -30.92 2.38
C LYS A 254 24.09 -30.79 3.51
N LYS A 255 25.33 -30.42 3.22
CA LYS A 255 26.36 -30.16 4.24
C LYS A 255 25.95 -28.97 5.12
N GLU A 256 25.58 -27.86 4.53
CA GLU A 256 25.12 -26.66 5.23
C GLU A 256 23.86 -26.93 6.08
N GLN A 257 22.91 -27.71 5.55
CA GLN A 257 21.73 -28.13 6.30
C GLN A 257 22.08 -28.96 7.55
N MET A 258 23.13 -29.79 7.47
CA MET A 258 23.57 -30.64 8.58
C MET A 258 24.38 -29.84 9.61
N GLU A 259 25.19 -28.87 9.18
CA GLU A 259 25.88 -27.91 10.06
C GLU A 259 24.90 -27.05 10.85
N ARG A 260 23.85 -26.54 10.20
CA ARG A 260 22.76 -25.78 10.85
C ARG A 260 22.00 -26.62 11.89
N LYS A 261 22.03 -27.95 11.76
CA LYS A 261 21.48 -28.91 12.73
C LYS A 261 22.51 -29.36 13.78
N GLY A 262 23.67 -28.70 13.85
CA GLY A 262 24.73 -28.99 14.83
C GLY A 262 25.47 -30.31 14.60
N LYS A 263 25.37 -30.91 13.42
CA LYS A 263 26.04 -32.18 13.13
C LYS A 263 27.46 -31.95 12.62
N VAL A 264 28.37 -32.87 12.97
CA VAL A 264 29.75 -32.85 12.47
C VAL A 264 29.75 -33.17 10.97
N VAL A 265 30.20 -32.23 10.14
CA VAL A 265 30.26 -32.35 8.68
C VAL A 265 31.70 -32.26 8.20
N LYS A 266 32.11 -33.14 7.27
CA LYS A 266 33.47 -33.12 6.69
C LYS A 266 33.67 -31.95 5.73
N ASN A 267 34.85 -31.33 5.79
CA ASN A 267 35.24 -30.23 4.89
C ASN A 267 35.06 -30.57 3.40
N SER A 268 34.68 -29.59 2.58
CA SER A 268 34.65 -29.72 1.13
C SER A 268 36.05 -29.60 0.53
N SER A 269 36.38 -30.46 -0.43
CA SER A 269 37.61 -30.38 -1.25
C SER A 269 37.31 -30.12 -2.73
N LYS A 270 38.35 -29.87 -3.54
CA LYS A 270 38.26 -29.74 -5.00
C LYS A 270 37.66 -30.98 -5.71
N TYR A 271 37.62 -32.12 -5.04
CA TYR A 271 37.05 -33.37 -5.57
C TYR A 271 35.59 -33.63 -5.13
N THR A 272 34.97 -32.71 -4.37
CA THR A 272 33.59 -32.85 -3.89
C THR A 272 32.60 -32.91 -5.05
N GLY A 273 31.83 -34.00 -5.13
CA GLY A 273 30.83 -34.21 -6.19
C GLY A 273 31.38 -34.70 -7.53
N ARG A 274 32.68 -35.03 -7.63
CA ARG A 274 33.27 -35.57 -8.86
C ARG A 274 33.08 -37.09 -8.93
N LYS A 275 32.62 -37.60 -10.07
CA LYS A 275 32.50 -39.04 -10.34
C LYS A 275 33.91 -39.66 -10.34
N ARG A 276 34.13 -40.70 -9.54
CA ARG A 276 35.38 -41.46 -9.55
C ARG A 276 35.28 -42.50 -10.66
N ASN A 277 36.28 -42.57 -11.54
CA ASN A 277 36.35 -43.66 -12.50
C ASN A 277 36.69 -44.95 -11.76
N ILE A 278 35.98 -46.02 -12.08
CA ILE A 278 36.27 -47.35 -11.55
C ILE A 278 37.51 -47.82 -12.31
N ALA A 279 38.62 -48.05 -11.61
CA ALA A 279 39.76 -48.75 -12.16
C ALA A 279 39.39 -50.24 -12.16
N PHE A 280 39.29 -50.84 -13.35
CA PHE A 280 39.37 -52.27 -13.52
C PHE A 280 40.83 -52.65 -13.70
#